data_AF-A0A8H3I420-F1
#
_entry.id   AF-A0A8H3I420-F1
#
_cell.length_a   1.000
_cell.length_b   1.000
_cell.length_c   1.000
_cell.angle_alpha   90.00
_cell.angle_beta   90.00
_cell.angle_gamma   90.00
#
_symmetry.space_group_name_H-M   'P 1'
#
loop_
_entity.id
_entity.type
_entity.pdbx_description
1 polymer ?
#
loop_
_entity_poly.entity_id
_entity_poly.type
_entity_poly.pdbx_seq_one_letter_code
_entity_poly.pdbx_strand_id
1 'polypeptide(L)'
;MVGYELRTGDVKSKKQSMNDLKLRRLNELNLRLREDLDRPRIRVSEASMSLIAHCNSTKDFMVPSVWGPVDKRENPYEPQNQGGCCTVM
;
A
#
# COMPACT_ATOMS: atom_id res chain seq x y z
N MET A 1 36.15 28.47 35.65
CA MET A 1 35.59 29.53 34.80
C MET A 1 36.19 29.39 33.42
N VAL A 2 35.45 28.86 32.45
CA VAL A 2 35.86 28.79 31.05
C VAL A 2 34.81 29.59 30.28
N GLY A 3 35.27 30.63 29.60
CA GLY A 3 34.44 31.69 29.03
C GLY A 3 33.55 31.21 27.91
N TYR A 4 32.32 31.71 27.91
CA TYR A 4 31.42 31.67 26.76
C TYR A 4 31.94 32.64 25.70
N GLU A 5 32.71 32.15 24.73
CA GLU A 5 32.96 32.91 23.50
C GLU A 5 31.67 32.99 22.69
N LEU A 6 31.13 34.21 22.61
CA LEU A 6 30.00 34.56 21.76
C LEU A 6 30.32 34.21 20.30
N ARG A 7 29.54 33.28 19.72
CA ARG A 7 29.56 32.97 18.29
C ARG A 7 29.18 34.21 17.49
N THR A 8 30.19 34.94 17.09
CA THR A 8 30.08 36.09 16.20
C THR A 8 30.17 35.58 14.77
N GLY A 9 29.03 35.60 14.07
CA GLY A 9 28.98 35.69 12.62
C GLY A 9 28.90 34.37 11.83
N ASP A 10 27.70 34.04 11.35
CA ASP A 10 27.51 33.00 10.33
C ASP A 10 26.37 33.33 9.36
N VAL A 11 26.27 34.58 8.92
CA VAL A 11 25.36 34.95 7.81
C VAL A 11 25.88 34.40 6.47
N LYS A 12 27.19 34.12 6.35
CA LYS A 12 27.80 33.43 5.20
C LYS A 12 27.56 31.90 5.20
N SER A 13 27.29 31.29 6.35
CA SER A 13 27.13 29.83 6.52
C SER A 13 25.81 29.29 5.95
N LYS A 14 24.77 30.12 5.85
CA LYS A 14 23.43 29.69 5.41
C LYS A 14 23.38 29.21 3.95
N LYS A 15 24.22 29.77 3.07
CA LYS A 15 24.32 29.34 1.65
C LYS A 15 25.12 28.05 1.49
N GLN A 16 26.19 27.87 2.26
CA GLN A 16 26.93 26.61 2.34
C GLN A 16 26.01 25.49 2.84
N SER A 17 25.25 25.77 3.91
CA SER A 17 24.25 24.86 4.50
C SER A 17 23.15 24.43 3.52
N MET A 18 22.63 25.34 2.68
CA MET A 18 21.63 24.98 1.68
C MET A 18 22.20 24.12 0.54
N ASN A 19 23.45 24.35 0.15
CA ASN A 19 24.11 23.53 -0.87
C ASN A 19 24.36 22.11 -0.33
N ASP A 20 24.84 21.99 0.91
CA ASP A 20 25.04 20.69 1.57
C ASP A 20 23.72 19.94 1.77
N LEU A 21 22.65 20.64 2.17
CA LEU A 21 21.32 20.03 2.32
C LEU A 21 20.75 19.56 0.98
N LYS A 22 20.92 20.35 -0.09
CA LYS A 22 20.52 19.94 -1.45
C LYS A 22 21.30 18.72 -1.91
N LEU A 23 22.61 18.69 -1.68
CA LEU A 23 23.47 17.56 -2.03
C LEU A 23 23.05 16.27 -1.28
N ARG A 24 22.75 16.37 0.03
CA ARG A 24 22.22 15.25 0.80
C ARG A 24 20.91 14.71 0.21
N ARG A 25 19.95 15.59 -0.08
CA ARG A 25 18.67 15.22 -0.70
C ARG A 25 18.84 14.57 -2.07
N LEU A 26 19.76 15.07 -2.89
CA LEU A 26 20.05 14.49 -4.20
C LEU A 26 20.66 13.10 -4.07
N ASN A 27 21.57 12.89 -3.12
CA ASN A 27 22.15 11.58 -2.87
C ASN A 27 21.12 10.59 -2.34
N GLU A 28 20.26 11.01 -1.41
CA GLU A 28 19.14 10.18 -0.92
C GLU A 28 18.19 9.79 -2.05
N LEU A 29 17.83 10.73 -2.93
CA LEU A 29 16.99 10.45 -4.10
C LEU A 29 17.70 9.52 -5.08
N ASN A 30 18.99 9.74 -5.34
CA ASN A 30 19.77 8.88 -6.23
C ASN A 30 19.82 7.45 -5.71
N LEU A 31 20.01 7.26 -4.40
CA LEU A 31 19.99 5.95 -3.77
C LEU A 31 18.65 5.24 -4.00
N ARG A 32 17.52 5.92 -3.71
CA ARG A 32 16.18 5.35 -3.92
C ARG A 32 15.91 4.99 -5.38
N LEU A 33 16.32 5.85 -6.31
CA LEU A 33 16.15 5.59 -7.75
C LEU A 33 16.99 4.39 -8.21
N ARG A 34 18.18 4.17 -7.63
CA ARG A 34 19.00 2.99 -7.93
C ARG A 34 18.33 1.72 -7.39
N GLU A 35 17.80 1.76 -6.18
CA GLU A 35 17.04 0.64 -5.60
C GLU A 35 15.81 0.28 -6.46
N ASP A 36 15.05 1.29 -6.91
CA ASP A 36 13.90 1.10 -7.80
C ASP A 36 14.30 0.57 -9.18
N LEU A 37 15.46 0.99 -9.69
CA LEU A 37 15.99 0.52 -10.96
C LEU A 37 16.38 -0.97 -10.88
N ASP A 38 17.04 -1.36 -9.80
CA ASP A 38 17.53 -2.72 -9.54
C ASP A 38 16.40 -3.71 -9.15
N ARG A 39 15.19 -3.21 -8.82
CA ARG A 39 14.05 -4.07 -8.51
C ARG A 39 13.74 -5.02 -9.69
N PRO A 40 13.68 -6.35 -9.46
CA PRO A 40 13.40 -7.31 -10.52
C PRO A 40 11.99 -7.12 -11.07
N ARG A 41 11.85 -7.20 -12.40
CA ARG A 41 10.59 -7.04 -13.13
C ARG A 41 10.27 -8.32 -13.89
N ILE A 42 8.99 -8.65 -13.97
CA ILE A 42 8.48 -9.73 -14.83
C ILE A 42 7.82 -9.14 -16.08
N ARG A 43 7.64 -9.96 -17.12
CA ARG A 43 6.94 -9.52 -18.33
C ARG A 43 5.47 -9.26 -18.03
N VAL A 44 4.91 -8.24 -18.66
CA VAL A 44 3.49 -7.90 -18.48
C VAL A 44 2.57 -9.06 -18.88
N SER A 45 2.92 -9.78 -19.95
CA SER A 45 2.18 -10.98 -20.37
C SER A 45 2.15 -12.09 -19.33
N GLU A 46 3.23 -12.25 -18.56
CA GLU A 46 3.32 -13.25 -17.49
C GLU A 46 2.50 -12.82 -16.28
N ALA A 47 2.63 -11.55 -15.88
CA ALA A 47 1.83 -10.96 -14.80
C ALA A 47 0.32 -11.07 -15.10
N SER A 48 -0.10 -10.76 -16.34
CA SER A 48 -1.52 -10.82 -16.72
C SER A 48 -2.05 -12.25 -16.71
N MET A 49 -1.27 -13.23 -17.20
CA MET A 49 -1.63 -14.65 -17.10
C MET A 49 -1.79 -15.10 -15.65
N SER A 50 -0.89 -14.68 -14.76
CA SER A 50 -0.98 -14.99 -13.33
C SER A 50 -2.25 -14.42 -12.69
N LEU A 51 -2.63 -13.18 -13.05
CA LEU A 51 -3.86 -12.57 -12.54
C LEU A 51 -5.10 -13.30 -13.05
N ILE A 52 -5.16 -13.62 -14.35
CA ILE A 52 -6.27 -14.38 -14.96
C ILE A 52 -6.40 -15.74 -14.29
N ALA A 53 -5.29 -16.46 -14.10
CA ALA A 53 -5.29 -17.76 -13.44
C ALA A 53 -5.86 -17.66 -12.02
N HIS A 54 -5.43 -16.67 -11.24
CA HIS A 54 -5.93 -16.46 -9.88
C HIS A 54 -7.44 -16.12 -9.85
N CYS A 55 -7.89 -15.24 -10.75
CA CYS A 55 -9.30 -14.88 -10.87
C CYS A 55 -10.18 -16.05 -11.35
N ASN A 56 -9.62 -17.02 -12.07
CA ASN A 56 -10.34 -18.22 -12.53
C ASN A 56 -10.29 -19.39 -11.53
N SER A 57 -9.37 -19.37 -10.58
CA SER A 57 -9.27 -20.43 -9.55
C SER A 57 -9.97 -20.07 -8.24
N THR A 58 -10.14 -18.77 -7.97
CA THR A 58 -10.66 -18.26 -6.71
C THR A 58 -12.12 -17.88 -6.86
N LYS A 59 -13.01 -18.63 -6.21
CA LYS A 59 -14.46 -18.37 -6.25
C LYS A 59 -14.78 -17.01 -5.63
N ASP A 60 -15.50 -16.17 -6.38
CA ASP A 60 -16.00 -14.88 -5.90
C ASP A 60 -17.54 -14.88 -5.87
N PHE A 61 -18.10 -14.76 -4.67
CA PHE A 61 -19.54 -14.73 -4.43
C PHE A 61 -20.22 -13.45 -4.92
N MET A 62 -19.46 -12.38 -5.17
CA MET A 62 -19.96 -11.12 -5.72
C MET A 62 -20.07 -11.13 -7.25
N VAL A 63 -19.62 -12.20 -7.92
CA VAL A 63 -19.75 -12.37 -9.37
C VAL A 63 -20.54 -13.64 -9.73
N PRO A 64 -21.88 -13.66 -9.47
CA PRO A 64 -22.68 -14.86 -9.70
C PRO A 64 -22.81 -15.27 -11.18
N SER A 65 -22.55 -14.36 -12.12
CA SER A 65 -22.57 -14.65 -13.56
C SER A 65 -21.47 -15.65 -13.97
N VAL A 66 -20.37 -15.70 -13.23
CA VAL A 66 -19.23 -16.61 -13.49
C VAL A 66 -19.24 -17.77 -12.50
N TRP A 67 -19.53 -17.50 -11.22
CA TRP A 67 -19.38 -18.45 -10.13
C TRP A 67 -20.67 -19.12 -9.64
N GLY A 68 -21.82 -18.70 -10.19
CA GLY A 68 -23.14 -19.13 -9.76
C GLY A 68 -23.65 -18.40 -8.51
N PRO A 69 -24.95 -18.54 -8.18
CA PRO A 69 -25.51 -17.96 -6.98
C PRO A 69 -24.90 -18.57 -5.72
N VAL A 70 -24.81 -17.76 -4.66
CA VAL A 70 -24.40 -18.22 -3.32
C VAL A 70 -25.52 -19.07 -2.75
N ASP A 71 -25.21 -20.25 -2.21
CA ASP A 71 -26.22 -21.02 -1.48
C ASP A 71 -26.59 -20.26 -0.20
N LYS A 72 -27.89 -20.24 0.09
CA LYS A 72 -28.49 -19.69 1.30
C LYS A 72 -27.80 -20.15 2.57
N ARG A 73 -27.37 -21.42 2.58
CA ARG A 73 -26.68 -22.05 3.71
C ARG A 73 -25.26 -21.53 3.92
N GLU A 74 -24.62 -21.08 2.85
CA GLU A 74 -23.24 -20.57 2.85
C GLU A 74 -23.17 -19.06 3.13
N ASN A 75 -24.31 -18.36 3.05
CA ASN A 75 -24.40 -16.92 3.25
C ASN A 75 -24.69 -16.57 4.74
N PRO A 76 -23.72 -16.05 5.51
CA PRO A 76 -23.90 -15.73 6.93
C PRO A 76 -24.88 -14.57 7.18
N TYR A 77 -25.20 -13.81 6.14
CA TYR A 77 -26.10 -12.66 6.21
C TYR A 77 -27.54 -13.01 5.84
N GLU A 78 -27.82 -14.26 5.44
CA GLU A 78 -29.20 -14.66 5.27
C GLU A 78 -29.92 -14.79 6.61
N PRO A 79 -31.16 -14.28 6.71
CA PRO A 79 -31.96 -14.47 7.91
C PRO A 79 -32.15 -15.98 8.10
N GLN A 80 -31.54 -16.52 9.16
CA GLN A 80 -31.84 -17.85 9.64
C GLN A 80 -33.35 -17.85 9.92
N ASN A 81 -34.12 -18.54 9.07
CA ASN A 81 -35.56 -18.67 9.25
C ASN A 81 -35.79 -19.62 10.44
N GLN A 82 -35.52 -19.12 11.65
CA GLN A 82 -36.07 -19.65 12.88
C GLN A 82 -37.57 -19.38 12.79
N GLY A 83 -38.27 -20.34 12.18
CA GLY A 83 -39.71 -20.34 12.11
C GLY A 83 -40.31 -20.18 13.50
N GLY A 84 -41.24 -19.22 13.60
CA GLY A 84 -42.37 -19.25 14.52
C GLY A 84 -42.06 -19.51 16.00
N CYS A 85 -41.72 -18.46 16.74
CA CYS A 85 -42.09 -18.40 18.15
C CYS A 85 -42.29 -16.94 18.54
N CYS A 86 -43.52 -16.44 18.38
CA CYS A 86 -44.19 -15.34 19.08
C CYS A 86 -45.13 -14.59 18.14
N THR A 87 -46.41 -14.99 18.11
CA THR A 87 -47.50 -14.07 17.75
C THR A 87 -47.68 -13.11 18.93
N VAL A 88 -47.49 -11.81 18.70
CA VAL A 88 -47.94 -10.77 19.64
C VAL A 88 -49.37 -10.42 19.25
N MET A 89 -50.28 -10.67 20.20
CA MET A 89 -51.65 -10.16 20.21
C MET A 89 -51.64 -8.75 20.79
#